data_AF-A0A7V7ZGQ4-F1
#
_entry.id   AF-A0A7V7ZGQ4-F1
#
_cell.length_a   1.000
_cell.length_b   1.000
_cell.length_c   1.000
_cell.angle_alpha   90.00
_cell.angle_beta   90.00
_cell.angle_gamma   90.00
#
_symmetry.space_group_name_H-M   'P 1'
#
loop_
_entity.id
_entity.type
_entity.pdbx_description
1 polymer ?
#
loop_
_entity_poly.entity_id
_entity_poly.type
_entity_poly.pdbx_seq_one_letter_code
_entity_poly.pdbx_strand_id
1 'polypeptide(L)'
;MSETMVARVWRHAPTRGSKKLVLLALAMASGPDGVCAVSMRQLAAWVGEDERRCRRLLRELRAMGLIAQQAGAAGAATRYAVLVGLTVEAAQDVRARLAAATPAGAGGRP
;
A
#
# COMPACT_ATOMS: atom_id res chain seq x y z
N MET A 1 4.29 11.49 -21.09
CA MET A 1 4.95 10.28 -20.56
C MET A 1 4.43 10.09 -19.15
N SER A 2 3.68 9.02 -18.86
CA SER A 2 3.09 8.80 -17.53
C SER A 2 4.19 8.43 -16.53
N GLU A 3 4.27 9.13 -15.39
CA GLU A 3 5.23 8.80 -14.34
C GLU A 3 4.80 7.50 -13.63
N THR A 4 5.70 6.53 -13.54
CA THR A 4 5.41 5.28 -12.82
C THR A 4 5.28 5.55 -11.31
N MET A 5 4.45 4.76 -10.61
CA MET A 5 4.24 4.94 -9.18
C MET A 5 5.55 4.85 -8.37
N VAL A 6 6.47 3.97 -8.79
CA VAL A 6 7.80 3.83 -8.20
C VAL A 6 8.63 5.11 -8.38
N ALA A 7 8.64 5.70 -9.58
CA ALA A 7 9.32 6.97 -9.82
C ALA A 7 8.75 8.11 -8.97
N ARG A 8 7.41 8.16 -8.85
CA ARG A 8 6.72 9.13 -8.00
C ARG A 8 7.12 9.00 -6.53
N VAL A 9 7.21 7.77 -6.01
CA VAL A 9 7.70 7.51 -4.64
C VAL A 9 9.15 7.94 -4.49
N TRP A 10 10.01 7.67 -5.47
CA TRP A 10 11.40 8.11 -5.42
C TRP A 10 11.54 9.62 -5.28
N ARG A 11 10.74 10.37 -6.04
CA ARG A 11 10.78 11.83 -6.13
C ARG A 11 10.11 12.55 -4.96
N HIS A 12 8.97 12.04 -4.49
CA HIS A 12 8.11 12.77 -3.54
C HIS A 12 8.04 12.18 -2.13
N ALA A 13 8.60 10.99 -1.88
CA ALA A 13 8.54 10.41 -0.54
C ALA A 13 9.33 11.26 0.47
N PRO A 14 8.68 11.78 1.55
CA PRO A 14 9.37 12.58 2.56
C PRO A 14 10.17 11.72 3.55
N THR A 15 10.09 10.39 3.44
CA THR A 15 10.73 9.44 4.34
C THR A 15 12.01 8.83 3.75
N ARG A 16 12.92 8.38 4.62
CA ARG A 16 14.15 7.67 4.25
C ARG A 16 14.21 6.26 4.88
N GLY A 17 15.19 5.47 4.49
CA GLY A 17 15.46 4.13 5.05
C GLY A 17 14.29 3.16 4.84
N SER A 18 14.01 2.32 5.84
CA SER A 18 13.01 1.25 5.77
C SER A 18 11.61 1.74 5.41
N LYS A 19 11.23 2.96 5.80
CA LYS A 19 9.93 3.57 5.40
C LYS A 19 9.83 3.77 3.90
N LYS A 20 10.90 4.25 3.28
CA LYS A 20 10.96 4.42 1.81
C LYS A 20 10.94 3.08 1.10
N LEU A 21 11.64 2.08 1.65
CA LEU A 21 11.61 0.71 1.12
C LEU A 21 10.20 0.10 1.17
N VAL A 22 9.45 0.30 2.26
CA VAL A 22 8.04 -0.11 2.34
C VAL A 22 7.19 0.57 1.24
N LEU A 23 7.33 1.89 1.06
CA LEU A 23 6.59 2.61 0.02
C LEU A 23 6.92 2.10 -1.39
N LEU A 24 8.20 1.83 -1.66
CA LEU A 24 8.65 1.29 -2.95
C LEU A 24 8.14 -0.13 -3.16
N ALA A 25 8.21 -0.99 -2.14
CA ALA A 25 7.69 -2.35 -2.20
C ALA A 25 6.19 -2.37 -2.50
N LEU A 26 5.41 -1.50 -1.85
CA LEU A 26 3.98 -1.36 -2.15
C LEU A 26 3.73 -0.85 -3.56
N ALA A 27 4.50 0.16 -4.01
CA ALA A 27 4.37 0.73 -5.36
C ALA A 27 4.74 -0.26 -6.48
N MET A 28 5.74 -1.13 -6.25
CA MET A 28 6.09 -2.19 -7.21
C MET A 28 5.01 -3.28 -7.29
N ALA A 29 4.29 -3.51 -6.19
CA ALA A 29 3.19 -4.47 -6.16
C ALA A 29 1.84 -3.89 -6.59
N SER A 30 1.74 -2.57 -6.76
CA SER A 30 0.51 -1.88 -7.18
C SER A 30 0.20 -2.15 -8.64
N GLY A 31 -1.06 -2.50 -8.90
CA GLY A 31 -1.58 -2.60 -10.25
C GLY A 31 -1.83 -1.23 -10.91
N PRO A 32 -2.37 -1.23 -12.14
CA PRO A 32 -2.73 0.00 -12.86
C PRO A 32 -3.75 0.87 -12.12
N ASP A 33 -4.56 0.27 -11.25
CA ASP A 33 -5.55 0.92 -10.39
C ASP A 33 -4.93 1.67 -9.21
N GLY A 34 -3.66 1.40 -8.91
CA GLY A 34 -2.90 1.98 -7.80
C GLY A 34 -3.10 1.28 -6.46
N VAL A 35 -3.70 0.08 -6.47
CA VAL A 35 -3.96 -0.73 -5.29
C VAL A 35 -3.09 -1.99 -5.34
N CYS A 36 -2.62 -2.46 -4.18
CA CYS A 36 -1.94 -3.74 -4.06
C CYS A 36 -2.49 -4.57 -2.91
N ALA A 37 -2.44 -5.90 -3.06
CA ALA A 37 -2.71 -6.84 -2.00
C ALA A 37 -1.40 -7.57 -1.68
N VAL A 38 -0.85 -7.36 -0.49
CA VAL A 38 0.43 -7.94 -0.07
C VAL A 38 0.30 -8.49 1.34
N SER A 39 0.75 -9.73 1.55
CA SER A 39 0.80 -10.31 2.89
C SER A 39 1.92 -9.69 3.72
N MET A 40 1.79 -9.67 5.05
CA MET A 40 2.84 -9.11 5.91
C MET A 40 4.18 -9.83 5.74
N ARG A 41 4.15 -11.16 5.62
CA ARG A 41 5.32 -12.00 5.37
C ARG A 41 6.05 -11.61 4.09
N GLN A 42 5.31 -11.38 3.01
CA GLN A 42 5.87 -10.99 1.72
C GLN A 42 6.48 -9.58 1.78
N LEU A 43 5.78 -8.64 2.42
CA LEU A 43 6.30 -7.28 2.61
C LEU A 43 7.59 -7.28 3.44
N ALA A 44 7.62 -8.06 4.52
CA ALA A 44 8.80 -8.26 5.37
C ALA A 44 10.01 -8.76 4.56
N ALA A 45 9.81 -9.79 3.73
CA ALA A 45 10.85 -10.34 2.86
C ALA A 45 11.38 -9.30 1.86
N TRP A 46 10.51 -8.51 1.24
CA TRP A 46 10.91 -7.49 0.26
C TRP A 46 11.67 -6.31 0.87
N VAL A 47 11.30 -5.92 2.09
CA VAL A 47 11.89 -4.76 2.77
C VAL A 47 13.14 -5.18 3.57
N GLY A 48 13.33 -6.47 3.84
CA GLY A 48 14.42 -6.99 4.66
C GLY A 48 14.22 -6.69 6.15
N GLU A 49 12.97 -6.67 6.62
CA GLU A 49 12.60 -6.37 8.00
C GLU A 49 11.68 -7.47 8.54
N ASP A 50 11.51 -7.54 9.86
CA ASP A 50 10.54 -8.47 10.47
C ASP A 50 9.09 -7.97 10.36
N GLU A 51 8.12 -8.87 10.47
CA GLU A 51 6.70 -8.52 10.35
C GLU A 51 6.23 -7.49 11.38
N ARG A 52 6.74 -7.54 12.61
CA ARG A 52 6.36 -6.60 13.69
C ARG A 52 6.83 -5.20 13.34
N ARG A 53 8.06 -5.07 12.83
CA ARG A 53 8.62 -3.81 12.36
C ARG A 53 7.89 -3.31 11.12
N CYS A 54 7.56 -4.16 10.15
CA CYS A 54 6.73 -3.78 9.01
C CYS A 54 5.36 -3.24 9.42
N ARG A 55 4.65 -3.89 10.38
CA ARG A 55 3.38 -3.37 10.93
C ARG A 55 3.54 -1.99 11.55
N ARG A 56 4.62 -1.77 12.31
CA ARG A 56 4.93 -0.46 12.89
C ARG A 56 5.17 0.59 11.79
N LEU A 57 5.99 0.27 10.79
CA LEU A 57 6.30 1.17 9.68
C LEU A 57 5.03 1.53 8.88
N LEU A 58 4.17 0.56 8.59
CA LEU A 58 2.89 0.79 7.91
C LEU A 58 1.97 1.70 8.72
N ARG A 59 1.86 1.49 10.05
CA ARG A 59 1.08 2.35 10.92
C ARG A 59 1.59 3.80 10.90
N GLU A 60 2.90 3.98 10.95
CA GLU A 60 3.52 5.31 10.86
C GLU A 60 3.29 5.97 9.49
N LEU A 61 3.48 5.24 8.40
CA LEU A 61 3.22 5.73 7.04
C LEU A 61 1.75 6.11 6.83
N ARG A 62 0.83 5.34 7.41
CA ARG A 62 -0.61 5.64 7.39
C ARG A 62 -0.92 6.90 8.21
N ALA A 63 -0.34 7.03 9.40
CA ALA A 63 -0.51 8.23 10.24
C ALA A 63 0.01 9.49 9.53
N MET A 64 1.06 9.36 8.71
CA MET A 64 1.57 10.43 7.86
C MET A 64 0.72 10.70 6.60
N GLY A 65 -0.33 9.91 6.35
CA GLY A 65 -1.16 10.04 5.16
C GLY A 65 -0.47 9.60 3.85
N LEU A 66 0.67 8.91 3.93
CA LEU A 66 1.44 8.48 2.74
C LEU A 66 0.88 7.20 2.11
N ILE A 67 0.12 6.42 2.87
CA ILE A 67 -0.59 5.24 2.40
C ILE A 67 -2.03 5.22 2.91
N ALA A 68 -2.91 4.58 2.14
CA ALA A 68 -4.19 4.09 2.64
C ALA A 68 -4.14 2.57 2.80
N GLN A 69 -4.93 2.06 3.74
CA GLN A 69 -5.01 0.64 4.04
C GLN A 69 -6.47 0.25 4.21
N GLN A 70 -6.85 -0.88 3.61
CA GLN A 70 -8.12 -1.55 3.84
C GLN A 70 -7.84 -2.96 4.34
N ALA A 71 -8.27 -3.23 5.58
CA ALA A 71 -8.22 -4.57 6.11
C ALA A 71 -9.10 -5.50 5.26
N GLY A 72 -8.58 -6.69 4.95
CA GLY A 72 -9.39 -7.74 4.38
C GLY A 72 -10.42 -8.25 5.39
N ALA A 73 -11.49 -8.88 4.89
CA ALA A 73 -12.35 -9.73 5.71
C ALA A 73 -11.55 -10.92 6.27
N ALA A 74 -12.14 -11.70 7.19
CA ALA A 74 -11.48 -12.87 7.78
C ALA A 74 -10.89 -13.80 6.70
N GLY A 75 -9.56 -13.96 6.69
CA GLY A 75 -8.84 -14.78 5.71
C GLY A 75 -8.41 -14.05 4.42
N ALA A 76 -8.83 -12.81 4.20
CA ALA A 76 -8.48 -12.03 3.01
C ALA A 76 -7.20 -11.19 3.22
N ALA A 77 -6.41 -11.04 2.15
CA ALA A 77 -5.22 -10.19 2.19
C ALA A 77 -5.59 -8.72 2.42
N THR A 78 -4.78 -8.02 3.22
CA THR A 78 -4.92 -6.57 3.41
C THR A 78 -4.51 -5.86 2.12
N ARG A 79 -5.30 -4.86 1.73
CA ARG A 79 -5.02 -4.02 0.57
C ARG A 79 -4.44 -2.68 1.00
N TYR A 80 -3.54 -2.17 0.17
CA TYR A 80 -2.85 -0.91 0.39
C TYR A 80 -2.88 -0.07 -0.88
N ALA A 81 -2.80 1.24 -0.70
CA ALA A 81 -2.62 2.18 -1.79
C ALA A 81 -1.59 3.24 -1.41
N VAL A 82 -0.75 3.63 -2.37
CA VAL A 82 0.33 4.62 -2.17
C VAL A 82 -0.14 6.00 -2.59
N LEU A 83 -0.17 6.93 -1.63
CA LEU A 83 -0.69 8.29 -1.81
C LEU A 83 0.41 9.34 -2.02
N VAL A 84 1.67 8.92 -1.98
CA VAL A 84 2.84 9.78 -2.12
C VAL A 84 2.79 10.55 -3.43
N GLY A 85 2.94 11.88 -3.36
CA GLY A 85 3.01 12.76 -4.53
C GLY A 85 1.71 12.88 -5.33
N LEU A 86 0.58 12.38 -4.80
CA LEU A 86 -0.73 12.60 -5.41
C LEU A 86 -1.31 13.94 -4.98
N THR A 87 -2.08 14.55 -5.89
CA THR A 87 -2.99 15.64 -5.54
C THR A 87 -4.09 15.12 -4.61
N VAL A 88 -4.79 16.02 -3.91
CA VAL A 88 -5.89 15.65 -3.02
C VAL A 88 -6.96 14.85 -3.76
N GLU A 89 -7.33 15.30 -4.97
CA GLU A 89 -8.30 14.64 -5.85
C GLU A 89 -7.85 13.23 -6.25
N ALA A 90 -6.62 13.09 -6.77
CA ALA A 90 -6.11 11.77 -7.16
C ALA A 90 -5.97 10.81 -5.97
N ALA A 91 -5.63 11.34 -4.79
CA ALA A 91 -5.60 10.54 -3.56
C ALA A 91 -7.00 10.09 -3.12
N GLN A 92 -8.03 10.93 -3.31
CA GLN A 92 -9.42 10.55 -3.06
C GLN A 92 -9.89 9.47 -4.04
N ASP A 93 -9.56 9.58 -5.33
CA ASP A 93 -9.90 8.58 -6.34
C ASP A 93 -9.28 7.22 -6.01
N VAL A 94 -8.00 7.21 -5.64
CA VAL A 94 -7.30 5.97 -5.25
C VAL A 94 -7.89 5.39 -3.96
N ARG A 95 -8.28 6.22 -3.00
CA ARG A 95 -8.99 5.75 -1.79
C ARG A 95 -10.37 5.19 -2.11
N ALA A 96 -11.10 5.80 -3.04
CA ALA A 96 -12.40 5.31 -3.51
C ALA A 96 -12.24 3.96 -4.21
N ARG A 97 -11.21 3.78 -5.04
CA ARG A 97 -10.88 2.47 -5.66
C ARG A 97 -10.50 1.42 -4.62
N LEU A 98 -9.70 1.80 -3.61
CA LEU A 98 -9.36 0.91 -2.50
C LEU A 98 -10.63 0.44 -1.77
N ALA A 99 -11.56 1.36 -1.49
CA ALA A 99 -12.86 1.10 -0.86
C ALA A 99 -13.77 0.21 -1.72
N ALA A 100 -13.86 0.52 -3.02
CA ALA A 100 -14.69 -0.21 -3.99
C ALA A 100 -14.11 -1.58 -4.34
N ALA A 101 -12.82 -1.80 -4.14
CA ALA A 101 -12.22 -3.12 -4.26
C ALA A 101 -12.84 -4.00 -3.15
N THR A 102 -13.87 -4.77 -3.52
CA THR A 102 -14.59 -5.69 -2.64
C THR A 102 -13.62 -6.57 -1.86
N PRO A 103 -13.75 -6.73 -0.53
CA PRO A 103 -12.92 -7.67 0.20
C PRO A 103 -13.02 -9.03 -0.47
N ALA A 104 -11.89 -9.58 -0.93
CA ALA A 104 -11.83 -10.91 -1.52
C ALA A 104 -12.09 -11.94 -0.41
N GLY A 105 -13.36 -12.13 -0.06
CA GLY A 105 -13.80 -12.85 1.13
C GLY A 105 -15.31 -12.81 1.32
N ALA A 106 -16.05 -13.16 0.27
CA ALA A 106 -17.45 -13.58 0.37
C ALA A 106 -17.74 -14.63 -0.74
N GLY A 107 -16.85 -15.61 -0.88
CA GLY A 107 -17.06 -16.81 -1.70
C GLY A 107 -16.99 -18.00 -0.77
N GLY A 108 -18.16 -18.57 -0.46
CA GLY A 108 -18.34 -19.59 0.57
C GLY A 108 -17.64 -20.92 0.28
N ARG A 109 -17.28 -21.61 1.36
CA ARG A 109 -17.18 -23.06 1.41
C ARG A 109 -18.36 -23.56 2.25
N PRO A 110 -19.26 -24.36 1.67
CA PRO A 110 -19.67 -25.63 2.23
C PRO A 110 -18.84 -26.76 1.63
#